data_AF-A0A8S3I6E8-F1
#
_entry.id   AF-A0A8S3I6E8-F1
#
_cell.length_a   1.000
_cell.length_b   1.000
_cell.length_c   1.000
_cell.angle_alpha   90.00
_cell.angle_beta   90.00
_cell.angle_gamma   90.00
#
_symmetry.space_group_name_H-M   'P 1'
#
loop_
_entity.id
_entity.type
_entity.pdbx_description
1 polymer ?
#
loop_
_entity_poly.entity_id
_entity_poly.type
_entity_poly.pdbx_seq_one_letter_code
_entity_poly.pdbx_strand_id
1 'polypeptide(L)'
;MIQDMSAPHLISKPSSHDIALDELDETNTAVVTPSAKDYNTKLQRKLSRKTEGASILICPVTFVRQSTIVVVRLESALELLGMLEIKLYSRFLVLLIGPEENEKQLLQVGRTMATILTDDICREFAYTSKDSTDIMSMMDRFMQDTYVIPPSEWDPTIRIEPPSKYMSKEQRQQAPEEKAAQTEEIDLTPHADPNLKASKR
;
A
#
# COMPACT_ATOMS: atom_id res chain seq x y z
N MET A 1 -36.77 43.71 -42.48
CA MET A 1 -36.27 45.09 -42.37
C MET A 1 -35.43 45.14 -41.10
N ILE A 2 -34.09 45.28 -41.11
CA ILE A 2 -33.21 46.14 -41.95
C ILE A 2 -33.62 47.61 -41.75
N GLN A 3 -32.79 48.57 -41.31
CA GLN A 3 -31.35 48.62 -40.92
C GLN A 3 -31.27 49.42 -39.56
N ASP A 4 -30.16 49.93 -38.99
CA ASP A 4 -28.77 50.14 -39.44
C ASP A 4 -27.75 50.15 -38.27
N MET A 5 -26.48 50.42 -38.58
CA MET A 5 -25.30 50.52 -37.70
C MET A 5 -24.95 51.97 -37.33
N SER A 6 -24.21 52.21 -36.22
CA SER A 6 -22.89 52.89 -36.23
C SER A 6 -22.29 53.09 -34.83
N ALA A 7 -20.96 53.01 -34.74
CA ALA A 7 -20.08 53.39 -33.63
C ALA A 7 -18.88 54.17 -34.26
N PRO A 8 -17.79 54.61 -33.58
CA PRO A 8 -17.45 54.54 -32.14
C PRO A 8 -16.89 55.87 -31.57
N HIS A 9 -16.40 55.88 -30.31
CA HIS A 9 -15.31 56.77 -29.89
C HIS A 9 -14.43 56.13 -28.80
N LEU A 10 -13.21 56.68 -28.59
CA LEU A 10 -12.04 55.95 -28.09
C LEU A 10 -11.74 56.09 -26.58
N ILE A 11 -11.33 54.97 -25.98
CA ILE A 11 -10.14 54.73 -25.13
C ILE A 11 -9.67 55.84 -24.16
N SER A 12 -9.61 55.48 -22.86
CA SER A 12 -8.46 55.78 -21.99
C SER A 12 -8.15 54.61 -21.04
N LYS A 13 -6.93 54.08 -21.08
CA LYS A 13 -6.43 53.06 -20.11
C LYS A 13 -6.02 53.73 -18.78
N PRO A 14 -6.06 52.99 -17.67
CA PRO A 14 -4.84 52.76 -16.88
C PRO A 14 -4.59 51.25 -16.72
N SER A 15 -3.43 50.71 -17.07
CA SER A 15 -2.10 50.82 -16.41
C SER A 15 -1.89 49.64 -15.47
N SER A 16 -0.97 48.74 -15.86
CA SER A 16 -0.63 47.54 -15.09
C SER A 16 0.01 47.89 -13.75
N HIS A 17 -0.37 47.15 -12.71
CA HIS A 17 0.54 46.84 -11.61
C HIS A 17 0.51 45.33 -11.41
N ASP A 18 1.44 44.65 -12.07
CA ASP A 18 1.80 43.28 -11.75
C ASP A 18 2.41 43.29 -10.35
N ILE A 19 1.68 42.78 -9.36
CA ILE A 19 2.24 42.53 -8.02
C ILE A 19 2.99 41.20 -8.09
N ALA A 20 4.22 41.27 -8.57
CA ALA A 20 5.21 40.24 -8.29
C ALA A 20 5.48 40.25 -6.77
N LEU A 21 5.32 39.09 -6.15
CA LEU A 21 5.86 38.81 -4.81
C LEU A 21 6.88 37.69 -4.98
N ASP A 22 8.11 38.10 -5.25
CA ASP A 22 9.32 37.29 -5.11
C ASP A 22 10.42 38.16 -4.47
N GLU A 23 11.47 37.53 -3.97
CA GLU A 23 12.59 38.11 -3.22
C GLU A 23 12.27 38.71 -1.83
N LEU A 24 12.35 37.83 -0.82
CA LEU A 24 13.17 38.12 0.35
C LEU A 24 14.27 37.03 0.44
N ASP A 25 15.48 37.39 0.02
CA ASP A 25 16.68 36.59 0.23
C ASP A 25 17.27 36.92 1.61
N GLU A 26 17.20 35.96 2.54
CA GLU A 26 18.09 35.90 3.70
C GLU A 26 18.58 34.47 3.89
N THR A 27 19.76 34.20 3.33
CA THR A 27 20.79 33.25 3.79
C THR A 27 20.35 32.27 4.89
N ASN A 28 19.79 31.13 4.50
CA ASN A 28 19.64 30.01 5.41
C ASN A 28 19.97 28.71 4.67
N THR A 29 20.74 27.83 5.31
CA THR A 29 21.22 26.56 4.73
C THR A 29 20.07 25.55 4.68
N ALA A 30 19.10 25.82 3.80
CA ALA A 30 17.90 25.03 3.66
C ALA A 30 18.24 23.67 3.04
N VAL A 31 18.09 22.60 3.84
CA VAL A 31 17.88 21.26 3.31
C VAL A 31 16.63 21.35 2.43
N VAL A 32 16.82 21.31 1.11
CA VAL A 32 15.72 21.44 0.13
C VAL A 32 14.74 20.29 0.34
N THR A 33 13.66 20.58 1.05
CA THR A 33 12.53 19.67 1.18
C THR A 33 11.83 19.63 -0.18
N PRO A 34 11.83 18.50 -0.89
CA PRO A 34 11.25 18.44 -2.23
C PRO A 34 9.75 18.70 -2.14
N SER A 35 9.22 19.53 -3.04
CA SER A 35 7.78 19.79 -3.09
C SER A 35 7.02 18.48 -3.34
N ALA A 36 5.78 18.37 -2.87
CA ALA A 36 4.92 17.22 -3.17
C ALA A 36 4.80 16.98 -4.70
N LYS A 37 4.85 18.06 -5.51
CA LYS A 37 4.91 17.97 -6.97
C LYS A 37 6.17 17.27 -7.48
N ASP A 38 7.33 17.52 -6.87
CA ASP A 38 8.61 16.90 -7.25
C ASP A 38 8.66 15.43 -6.84
N TYR A 39 8.12 15.10 -5.66
CA TYR A 39 7.97 13.72 -5.20
C TYR A 39 7.06 12.92 -6.15
N ASN A 40 5.86 13.43 -6.44
CA ASN A 40 4.90 12.78 -7.34
C ASN A 40 5.46 12.60 -8.75
N THR A 41 6.21 13.58 -9.27
CA THR A 41 6.87 13.46 -10.57
C THR A 41 8.04 12.45 -10.54
N LYS A 42 8.77 12.32 -9.41
CA LYS A 42 9.78 11.27 -9.22
C LYS A 42 9.15 9.87 -9.13
N LEU A 43 7.99 9.72 -8.47
CA LEU A 43 7.23 8.46 -8.43
C LEU A 43 6.74 8.04 -9.82
N GLN A 44 6.10 8.94 -10.56
CA GLN A 44 5.57 8.64 -11.91
C GLN A 44 6.66 8.13 -12.87
N ARG A 45 7.90 8.64 -12.76
CA ARG A 45 9.04 8.16 -13.58
C ARG A 45 9.54 6.76 -13.21
N LYS A 46 9.25 6.27 -12.00
CA LYS A 46 9.65 4.91 -11.55
C LYS A 46 8.66 3.83 -11.97
N LEU A 47 7.43 4.20 -12.32
CA LEU A 47 6.38 3.25 -12.66
C LEU A 47 6.33 2.96 -14.16
N SER A 48 5.85 1.77 -14.50
CA SER A 48 5.65 1.40 -15.90
C SER A 48 4.42 2.12 -16.46
N ARG A 49 4.37 2.34 -17.78
CA ARG A 49 3.17 2.90 -18.44
C ARG A 49 1.91 2.02 -18.34
N LYS A 50 2.07 0.75 -17.92
CA LYS A 50 0.98 -0.21 -17.69
C LYS A 50 0.70 -0.44 -16.21
N THR A 51 1.28 0.37 -15.31
CA THR A 51 1.02 0.23 -13.87
C THR A 51 -0.40 0.72 -13.57
N GLU A 52 -1.23 -0.19 -13.08
CA GLU A 52 -2.56 0.09 -12.54
C GLU A 52 -2.45 0.24 -11.01
N GLY A 53 -3.31 1.06 -10.42
CA GLY A 53 -3.37 1.29 -8.98
C GLY A 53 -4.40 0.42 -8.25
N ALA A 54 -4.23 0.31 -6.94
CA ALA A 54 -5.24 -0.19 -6.02
C ALA A 54 -5.43 0.85 -4.90
N SER A 55 -6.67 1.16 -4.56
CA SER A 55 -7.00 2.13 -3.51
C SER A 55 -7.65 1.41 -2.33
N ILE A 56 -7.08 1.55 -1.13
CA ILE A 56 -7.60 0.97 0.10
C ILE A 56 -8.15 2.11 0.95
N LEU A 57 -9.46 2.09 1.17
CA LEU A 57 -10.25 3.15 1.79
C LEU A 57 -10.76 2.65 3.14
N ILE A 58 -10.38 3.34 4.21
CA ILE A 58 -10.82 3.02 5.57
C ILE A 58 -11.89 4.03 5.96
N CYS A 59 -13.04 3.53 6.39
CA CYS A 59 -14.22 4.33 6.72
C CYS A 59 -14.77 3.94 8.10
N PRO A 60 -14.17 4.46 9.19
CA PRO A 60 -14.76 4.36 10.53
C PRO A 60 -16.04 5.19 10.55
N VAL A 61 -17.15 4.61 11.01
CA VAL A 61 -18.48 5.25 11.05
C VAL A 61 -19.31 4.79 12.24
N THR A 62 -20.07 5.70 12.84
CA THR A 62 -20.88 5.45 14.05
C THR A 62 -22.11 4.55 13.86
N PHE A 63 -22.59 4.36 12.62
CA PHE A 63 -23.88 3.71 12.35
C PHE A 63 -23.81 2.20 12.05
N VAL A 64 -22.60 1.63 11.90
CA VAL A 64 -22.43 0.18 11.67
C VAL A 64 -22.05 -0.53 12.97
N ARG A 65 -22.61 -1.71 13.21
CA ARG A 65 -22.30 -2.54 14.40
C ARG A 65 -21.18 -3.57 14.16
N GLN A 66 -20.83 -3.80 12.90
CA GLN A 66 -19.88 -4.83 12.48
C GLN A 66 -19.03 -4.29 11.33
N SER A 67 -17.74 -4.62 11.33
CA SER A 67 -16.84 -4.26 10.24
C SER A 67 -17.16 -5.09 8.99
N THR A 68 -17.18 -4.43 7.83
CA THR A 68 -17.45 -5.03 6.51
C THR A 68 -16.31 -4.68 5.56
N ILE A 69 -15.82 -5.69 4.84
CA ILE A 69 -14.81 -5.53 3.79
C ILE A 69 -15.52 -5.67 2.45
N VAL A 70 -15.36 -4.69 1.56
CA VAL A 70 -15.86 -4.75 0.18
C VAL A 70 -14.66 -4.65 -0.76
N VAL A 71 -14.43 -5.70 -1.55
CA VAL A 71 -13.39 -5.73 -2.59
C VAL A 71 -14.06 -5.56 -3.95
N VAL A 72 -13.61 -4.57 -4.71
CA VAL A 72 -14.13 -4.24 -6.05
C VAL A 72 -13.00 -4.36 -7.06
N ARG A 73 -13.17 -5.20 -8.08
CA ARG A 73 -12.34 -5.19 -9.29
C ARG A 73 -13.11 -4.53 -10.43
N LEU A 74 -12.56 -3.48 -11.01
CA LEU A 74 -13.13 -2.82 -12.18
C LEU A 74 -12.82 -3.61 -13.46
N GLU A 75 -13.81 -3.75 -14.35
CA GLU A 75 -13.67 -4.43 -15.65
C GLU A 75 -12.63 -3.74 -16.55
N SER A 76 -12.61 -2.41 -16.54
CA SER A 76 -11.54 -1.57 -17.11
C SER A 76 -10.98 -0.68 -16.02
N ALA A 77 -9.66 -0.44 -16.01
CA ALA A 77 -9.05 0.46 -15.05
C ALA A 77 -9.44 1.92 -15.37
N LEU A 78 -9.74 2.71 -14.33
CA LEU A 78 -10.27 4.07 -14.46
C LEU A 78 -9.43 5.08 -13.66
N GLU A 79 -9.17 6.27 -14.22
CA GLU A 79 -8.55 7.37 -13.46
C GLU A 79 -9.59 7.93 -12.47
N LEU A 80 -9.49 7.53 -11.21
CA LEU A 80 -10.40 7.97 -10.14
C LEU A 80 -9.79 9.19 -9.43
N LEU A 81 -10.45 10.35 -9.56
CA LEU A 81 -9.95 11.62 -9.05
C LEU A 81 -9.76 11.57 -7.52
N GLY A 82 -8.57 11.94 -7.04
CA GLY A 82 -8.26 12.00 -5.61
C GLY A 82 -8.03 10.66 -4.92
N MET A 83 -8.06 9.53 -5.63
CA MET A 83 -7.91 8.19 -5.04
C MET A 83 -6.47 7.64 -5.02
N LEU A 84 -5.55 8.30 -5.72
CA LEU A 84 -4.12 7.99 -5.78
C LEU A 84 -3.32 9.31 -5.83
N GLU A 85 -2.15 9.34 -5.21
CA GLU A 85 -1.28 10.53 -5.13
C GLU A 85 -0.76 10.98 -6.51
N ILE A 86 -0.70 10.04 -7.45
CA ILE A 86 -0.21 10.20 -8.81
C ILE A 86 -1.26 9.74 -9.81
N LYS A 87 -1.19 10.27 -11.04
CA LYS A 87 -2.08 9.89 -12.13
C LYS A 87 -1.83 8.45 -12.55
N LEU A 88 -2.69 7.56 -12.09
CA LEU A 88 -2.75 6.14 -12.45
C LEU A 88 -4.21 5.75 -12.63
N TYR A 89 -4.45 4.74 -13.47
CA TYR A 89 -5.75 4.11 -13.59
C TYR A 89 -5.90 3.10 -12.45
N SER A 90 -6.90 3.28 -11.60
CA SER A 90 -7.21 2.33 -10.54
C SER A 90 -7.97 1.12 -11.10
N ARG A 91 -7.57 -0.08 -10.66
CA ARG A 91 -8.20 -1.35 -11.01
C ARG A 91 -8.97 -1.96 -9.86
N PHE A 92 -8.44 -1.81 -8.64
CA PHE A 92 -9.00 -2.38 -7.43
C PHE A 92 -9.34 -1.29 -6.42
N LEU A 93 -10.50 -1.44 -5.78
CA LEU A 93 -10.85 -0.69 -4.58
C LEU A 93 -11.13 -1.68 -3.45
N VAL A 94 -10.60 -1.42 -2.26
CA VAL A 94 -10.99 -2.12 -1.04
C VAL A 94 -11.58 -1.10 -0.08
N LEU A 95 -12.82 -1.29 0.34
CA LEU A 95 -13.47 -0.47 1.34
C LEU A 95 -13.52 -1.25 2.66
N LEU A 96 -13.00 -0.65 3.72
CA LEU A 96 -12.98 -1.18 5.08
C LEU A 96 -13.87 -0.29 5.94
N ILE A 97 -15.16 -0.65 6.00
CA ILE A 97 -16.18 0.11 6.73
C ILE A 97 -16.35 -0.55 8.09
N GLY A 98 -16.39 0.20 9.18
CA GLY A 98 -16.58 -0.40 10.51
C GLY A 98 -16.85 0.63 11.60
N PRO A 99 -17.09 0.16 12.84
CA PRO A 99 -17.33 1.04 13.99
C PRO A 99 -16.12 1.96 14.24
N GLU A 100 -16.34 3.18 14.71
CA GLU A 100 -15.25 4.13 15.02
C GLU A 100 -14.32 3.58 16.12
N GLU A 101 -14.86 2.80 17.06
CA GLU A 101 -14.11 2.12 18.12
C GLU A 101 -13.06 1.15 17.56
N ASN A 102 -13.25 0.67 16.32
CA ASN A 102 -12.38 -0.29 15.64
C ASN A 102 -11.41 0.36 14.64
N GLU A 103 -11.32 1.70 14.55
CA GLU A 103 -10.46 2.41 13.58
C GLU A 103 -9.04 1.83 13.50
N LYS A 104 -8.38 1.62 14.65
CA LYS A 104 -7.02 1.06 14.70
C LYS A 104 -6.94 -0.35 14.11
N GLN A 105 -7.97 -1.17 14.29
CA GLN A 105 -8.03 -2.52 13.73
C GLN A 105 -8.26 -2.45 12.21
N LEU A 106 -9.19 -1.61 11.75
CA LEU A 106 -9.43 -1.37 10.32
C LEU A 106 -8.17 -0.88 9.60
N LEU A 107 -7.37 -0.02 10.25
CA LEU A 107 -6.08 0.44 9.71
C LEU A 107 -5.05 -0.69 9.56
N GLN A 108 -4.97 -1.61 10.52
CA GLN A 108 -4.07 -2.77 10.39
C GLN A 108 -4.57 -3.74 9.30
N VAL A 109 -5.87 -4.00 9.22
CA VAL A 109 -6.47 -4.79 8.11
C VAL A 109 -6.18 -4.15 6.75
N GLY A 110 -6.26 -2.81 6.65
CA GLY A 110 -5.91 -2.07 5.43
C GLY A 110 -4.44 -2.20 5.05
N ARG A 111 -3.53 -2.16 6.02
CA ARG A 111 -2.10 -2.43 5.79
C ARG A 111 -1.84 -3.86 5.35
N THR A 112 -2.45 -4.85 6.01
CA THR A 112 -2.34 -6.26 5.61
C THR A 112 -2.85 -6.47 4.18
N MET A 113 -4.01 -5.91 3.83
CA MET A 113 -4.54 -5.98 2.47
C MET A 113 -3.64 -5.29 1.44
N ALA A 114 -3.00 -4.17 1.80
CA ALA A 114 -2.01 -3.52 0.93
C ALA A 114 -0.84 -4.47 0.64
N THR A 115 -0.28 -5.10 1.68
CA THR A 115 0.81 -6.08 1.54
C THR A 115 0.39 -7.26 0.65
N ILE A 116 -0.79 -7.84 0.88
CA ILE A 116 -1.32 -8.94 0.06
C ILE A 116 -1.44 -8.53 -1.41
N LEU A 117 -2.01 -7.36 -1.72
CA LEU A 117 -2.16 -6.89 -3.10
C LEU A 117 -0.83 -6.50 -3.78
N THR A 118 0.25 -6.29 -3.00
CA THR A 118 1.59 -6.06 -3.56
C THR A 118 2.34 -7.34 -3.94
N ASP A 119 2.01 -8.51 -3.36
CA ASP A 119 2.59 -9.78 -3.78
C ASP A 119 2.15 -10.13 -5.21
N ASP A 120 3.09 -10.63 -6.01
CA ASP A 120 2.87 -10.90 -7.43
C ASP A 120 1.84 -12.01 -7.68
N ILE A 121 1.84 -13.03 -6.82
CA ILE A 121 0.98 -14.21 -6.95
C ILE A 121 -0.44 -13.86 -6.50
N CYS A 122 -0.58 -13.20 -5.36
CA CYS A 122 -1.87 -12.75 -4.85
C CYS A 122 -2.52 -11.74 -5.80
N ARG A 123 -1.74 -10.84 -6.38
CA ARG A 123 -2.23 -9.92 -7.43
C ARG A 123 -2.75 -10.67 -8.66
N GLU A 124 -2.07 -11.70 -9.14
CA GLU A 124 -2.54 -12.55 -10.26
C GLU A 124 -3.86 -13.28 -9.93
N PHE A 125 -3.98 -13.81 -8.71
CA PHE A 125 -5.24 -14.38 -8.21
C PHE A 125 -6.37 -13.34 -8.13
N ALA A 126 -6.10 -12.12 -7.65
CA ALA A 126 -7.09 -11.04 -7.62
C ALA A 126 -7.58 -10.60 -9.02
N TYR A 127 -6.77 -10.75 -10.08
CA TYR A 127 -7.21 -10.51 -11.47
C TYR A 127 -8.08 -11.63 -12.04
N THR A 128 -7.97 -12.85 -11.54
CA THR A 128 -8.64 -14.05 -12.08
C THR A 128 -9.85 -14.50 -11.26
N SER A 129 -9.96 -14.04 -10.02
CA SER A 129 -11.09 -14.32 -9.11
C SER A 129 -12.45 -13.95 -9.68
N LYS A 130 -13.49 -14.69 -9.28
CA LYS A 130 -14.87 -14.53 -9.72
C LYS A 130 -15.81 -14.24 -8.56
N ASP A 131 -15.49 -14.74 -7.36
CA ASP A 131 -16.29 -14.57 -6.16
C ASP A 131 -15.43 -14.31 -4.91
N SER A 132 -16.09 -14.21 -3.75
CA SER A 132 -15.42 -13.99 -2.47
C SER A 132 -14.63 -15.21 -1.97
N THR A 133 -14.92 -16.43 -2.42
CA THR A 133 -14.19 -17.62 -2.00
C THR A 133 -12.80 -17.67 -2.61
N ASP A 134 -12.65 -17.28 -3.88
CA ASP A 134 -11.34 -17.11 -4.53
C ASP A 134 -10.44 -16.12 -3.76
N ILE A 135 -11.03 -15.02 -3.27
CA ILE A 135 -10.33 -14.00 -2.47
C ILE A 135 -9.92 -14.55 -1.09
N MET A 136 -10.76 -15.36 -0.44
CA MET A 136 -10.39 -15.99 0.83
C MET A 136 -9.26 -17.02 0.63
N SER A 137 -9.34 -17.89 -0.38
CA SER A 137 -8.27 -18.83 -0.71
C SER A 137 -6.95 -18.15 -1.10
N MET A 138 -7.01 -16.98 -1.75
CA MET A 138 -5.84 -16.13 -1.97
C MET A 138 -5.22 -15.64 -0.65
N MET A 139 -6.03 -15.20 0.31
CA MET A 139 -5.56 -14.76 1.63
C MET A 139 -4.96 -15.91 2.45
N ASP A 140 -5.61 -17.09 2.47
CA ASP A 140 -5.11 -18.28 3.15
C ASP A 140 -3.74 -18.70 2.60
N ARG A 141 -3.58 -18.66 1.28
CA ARG A 141 -2.32 -19.00 0.63
C ARG A 141 -1.21 -17.98 0.86
N PHE A 142 -1.53 -16.68 0.89
CA PHE A 142 -0.57 -15.66 1.34
C PHE A 142 -0.08 -15.95 2.77
N MET A 143 -0.98 -16.33 3.67
CA MET A 143 -0.64 -16.66 5.06
C MET A 143 0.22 -17.92 5.18
N GLN A 144 0.03 -18.93 4.33
CA GLN A 144 0.88 -20.14 4.29
C GLN A 144 2.33 -19.84 3.87
N ASP A 145 2.53 -18.91 2.94
CA ASP A 145 3.86 -18.47 2.48
C ASP A 145 4.49 -17.39 3.40
N THR A 146 3.76 -16.89 4.41
CA THR A 146 4.21 -15.78 5.27
C THR A 146 4.99 -16.28 6.49
N TYR A 147 6.26 -15.91 6.56
CA TYR A 147 7.07 -16.09 7.78
C TYR A 147 6.71 -15.01 8.82
N VAL A 148 6.31 -15.44 10.02
CA VAL A 148 6.03 -14.55 11.16
C VAL A 148 7.23 -14.53 12.11
N ILE A 149 7.66 -13.33 12.50
CA ILE A 149 8.70 -13.12 13.50
C ILE A 149 8.03 -12.75 14.83
N PRO A 150 8.23 -13.53 15.93
CA PRO A 150 7.70 -13.17 17.24
C PRO A 150 8.29 -11.85 17.77
N PRO A 151 7.47 -10.91 18.29
CA PRO A 151 7.96 -9.60 18.73
C PRO A 151 8.85 -9.67 19.98
N SER A 152 8.73 -10.74 20.78
CA SER A 152 9.48 -10.91 22.03
C SER A 152 10.95 -11.30 21.84
N GLU A 153 11.30 -11.84 20.66
CA GLU A 153 12.61 -12.45 20.37
C GLU A 153 13.31 -11.76 19.19
N TRP A 154 12.70 -10.71 18.64
CA TRP A 154 13.30 -9.93 17.56
C TRP A 154 14.23 -8.84 18.09
N ASP A 155 15.53 -9.13 18.13
CA ASP A 155 16.56 -8.11 18.24
C ASP A 155 16.76 -7.44 16.86
N PRO A 156 16.51 -6.12 16.71
CA PRO A 156 16.67 -5.41 15.44
C PRO A 156 18.09 -5.40 14.86
N THR A 157 19.10 -5.79 15.64
CA THR A 157 20.50 -5.91 15.19
C THR A 157 20.80 -7.26 14.54
N ILE A 158 19.95 -8.27 14.73
CA ILE A 158 20.11 -9.58 14.09
C ILE A 158 19.76 -9.49 12.61
N ARG A 159 20.75 -9.79 11.76
CA ARG A 159 20.56 -9.92 10.32
C ARG A 159 20.09 -11.33 10.00
N ILE A 160 18.82 -11.48 9.60
CA ILE A 160 18.35 -12.71 8.95
C ILE A 160 19.10 -12.86 7.63
N GLU A 161 19.81 -13.98 7.46
CA GLU A 161 20.38 -14.35 6.17
C GLU A 161 19.29 -14.79 5.19
N PRO A 162 19.43 -14.55 3.87
CA PRO A 162 18.46 -15.00 2.89
C PRO A 162 18.25 -16.52 2.98
N PRO A 163 17.00 -17.03 2.87
CA PRO A 163 16.74 -18.46 2.91
C PRO A 163 17.53 -19.18 1.81
N SER A 164 18.25 -20.24 2.19
CA SER A 164 19.17 -21.00 1.33
C SER A 164 18.50 -21.62 0.10
N LYS A 165 17.18 -21.79 0.14
CA LYS A 165 16.32 -22.17 -0.99
C LYS A 165 15.28 -21.07 -1.21
N TYR A 166 15.38 -20.36 -2.32
CA TYR A 166 14.34 -19.45 -2.77
C TYR A 166 13.15 -20.26 -3.31
N MET A 167 11.97 -20.18 -2.68
CA MET A 167 10.76 -20.82 -3.22
C MET A 167 10.33 -20.10 -4.50
N SER A 168 10.38 -20.81 -5.62
CA SER A 168 10.04 -20.25 -6.93
C SER A 168 8.55 -19.90 -7.03
N LYS A 169 8.17 -19.07 -8.00
CA LYS A 169 6.75 -18.69 -8.18
C LYS A 169 5.88 -19.90 -8.52
N GLU A 170 6.42 -20.84 -9.29
CA GLU A 170 5.75 -22.09 -9.68
C GLU A 170 5.54 -23.00 -8.45
N GLN A 171 6.53 -23.08 -7.55
CA GLN A 171 6.43 -23.82 -6.30
C GLN A 171 5.39 -23.21 -5.35
N ARG A 172 5.34 -21.87 -5.26
CA ARG A 172 4.30 -21.14 -4.52
C ARG A 172 2.94 -21.13 -5.23
N GLN A 173 2.86 -21.54 -6.50
CA GLN A 173 1.61 -21.77 -7.24
C GLN A 173 1.00 -23.15 -7.01
N GLN A 174 1.81 -24.12 -6.59
CA GLN A 174 1.37 -25.48 -6.27
C GLN A 174 1.19 -25.61 -4.76
N ALA A 175 -0.03 -25.32 -4.28
CA ALA A 175 -0.40 -25.58 -2.89
C ALA A 175 -0.19 -27.08 -2.56
N PRO A 176 0.49 -27.44 -1.46
CA PRO A 176 0.88 -28.82 -1.22
C PRO A 176 -0.21 -29.61 -0.50
N GLU A 177 -0.78 -30.62 -1.15
CA GLU A 177 -1.51 -31.70 -0.45
C GLU A 177 -0.56 -32.64 0.34
N GLU A 178 0.77 -32.47 0.23
CA GLU A 178 1.73 -33.50 0.67
C GLU A 178 3.02 -32.99 1.35
N LYS A 179 3.05 -31.77 1.93
CA LYS A 179 4.23 -31.24 2.67
C LYS A 179 4.17 -31.29 4.19
N ALA A 180 3.17 -31.95 4.78
CA ALA A 180 3.12 -32.21 6.22
C ALA A 180 4.11 -33.30 6.70
N ALA A 181 4.81 -33.99 5.78
CA ALA A 181 5.64 -35.17 6.06
C ALA A 181 7.16 -34.91 6.07
N GLN A 182 7.61 -33.65 6.07
CA GLN A 182 9.01 -33.28 6.31
C GLN A 182 9.11 -32.33 7.51
N THR A 183 8.83 -32.88 8.69
CA THR A 183 9.42 -32.36 9.93
C THR A 183 10.92 -32.55 9.84
N GLU A 184 11.67 -31.50 9.49
CA GLU A 184 13.09 -31.45 9.84
C GLU A 184 13.14 -31.45 11.38
N GLU A 185 13.70 -32.51 11.97
CA GLU A 185 13.98 -32.54 13.41
C GLU A 185 14.96 -31.40 13.71
N ILE A 186 14.45 -30.34 14.33
CA ILE A 186 15.29 -29.33 14.94
C ILE A 186 15.94 -30.03 16.14
N ASP A 187 17.23 -30.36 16.04
CA ASP A 187 17.99 -30.97 17.12
C ASP A 187 18.10 -29.98 18.29
N LEU A 188 17.11 -30.03 19.18
CA LEU A 188 17.09 -29.31 20.45
C LEU A 188 18.00 -30.02 21.45
N THR A 189 19.28 -30.13 21.14
CA THR A 189 20.31 -30.47 22.12
C THR A 189 20.39 -29.33 23.15
N PRO A 190 20.04 -29.56 24.43
CA PRO A 190 20.17 -28.52 25.43
C PRO A 190 21.66 -28.37 25.75
N HIS A 191 22.28 -27.30 25.26
CA HIS A 191 23.60 -26.87 25.70
C HIS A 191 23.54 -26.40 27.17
N ALA A 192 23.52 -27.37 28.08
CA ALA A 192 23.64 -27.14 29.52
C ALA A 192 25.05 -26.62 29.84
N ASP A 193 25.14 -25.36 30.24
CA ASP A 193 26.42 -24.71 30.58
C ASP A 193 27.03 -25.35 31.85
N PRO A 194 28.20 -26.01 31.76
CA PRO A 194 28.75 -26.79 32.86
C PRO A 194 29.29 -25.96 34.05
N ASN A 195 29.23 -24.61 33.99
CA ASN A 195 29.71 -23.74 35.07
C ASN A 195 28.63 -23.10 35.95
N LEU A 196 27.34 -23.44 35.76
CA LEU A 196 26.27 -22.88 36.59
C LEU A 196 26.24 -23.46 38.01
N LYS A 197 27.06 -22.91 38.92
CA LYS A 197 27.03 -23.23 40.35
C LYS A 197 25.74 -22.69 40.98
N ALA A 198 24.78 -23.58 41.24
CA ALA A 198 23.56 -23.26 41.97
C ALA A 198 23.87 -22.67 43.36
N SER A 199 23.48 -21.42 43.57
CA SER A 199 23.55 -20.78 44.89
C SER A 199 22.46 -21.33 45.79
N LYS A 200 22.85 -22.00 46.89
CA LYS A 200 21.90 -22.58 47.84
C LYS A 200 21.17 -21.48 48.61
N ARG A 201 19.85 -21.60 48.68
CA ARG A 201 19.00 -21.10 49.77
C ARG A 201 18.24 -22.30 50.35
#